data_AF-K3VLJ1-F1
#
_entry.id   AF-K3VLJ1-F1
#
_cell.length_a   1.000
_cell.length_b   1.000
_cell.length_c   1.000
_cell.angle_alpha   90.00
_cell.angle_beta   90.00
_cell.angle_gamma   90.00
#
_symmetry.space_group_name_H-M   'P 1'
#
loop_
_entity.id
_entity.type
_entity.pdbx_description
1 polymer ?
#
loop_
_entity_poly.entity_id
_entity_poly.type
_entity_poly.pdbx_seq_one_letter_code
_entity_poly.pdbx_strand_id
1 'polypeptide(L)'
;MSHQIVVTSTISGAILLCANAFSDVLLRAVSGQKVPDLAMLKEHHARFNIWAEDLSVSPESNASPEDHPHHAPDAKNVIGKLLQQLKTNLEAILSHNHDSQIPEKPEETNDEDEYSSDSSLGIHEDDDMEGELELATESHFATNKHTQCIGEIISHLYRFTSIVKEQHVDAEDQRINQWVLGEGQKLEHQLEGLELYISYSLDSDFPTLQPFLRDRLIKTVIERRKRLLYR
;
A
#
# COMPACT_ATOMS: atom_id res chain seq x y z
N MET A 1 32.04 7.96 10.61
CA MET A 1 31.76 6.84 9.70
C MET A 1 30.37 6.34 10.02
N SER A 2 29.42 6.68 9.16
CA SER A 2 27.98 6.48 9.40
C SER A 2 27.63 5.01 9.22
N HIS A 3 27.12 4.39 10.28
CA HIS A 3 26.60 3.04 10.24
C HIS A 3 25.29 3.04 9.43
N GLN A 4 25.40 2.63 8.18
CA GLN A 4 24.25 2.30 7.33
C GLN A 4 23.75 0.93 7.80
N ILE A 5 22.77 0.94 8.72
CA ILE A 5 22.08 -0.27 9.15
C ILE A 5 21.22 -0.72 7.95
N VAL A 6 21.78 -1.60 7.14
CA VAL A 6 21.04 -2.35 6.12
C VAL A 6 20.21 -3.39 6.87
N VAL A 7 19.03 -2.98 7.36
CA VAL A 7 18.02 -3.92 7.80
C VAL A 7 17.48 -4.56 6.52
N THR A 8 17.90 -5.79 6.23
CA THR A 8 17.21 -6.67 5.26
C THR A 8 15.88 -7.09 5.87
N SER A 9 14.95 -6.14 6.00
CA SER A 9 13.57 -6.45 6.37
C SER A 9 12.96 -7.17 5.18
N THR A 10 12.53 -8.41 5.39
CA THR A 10 11.70 -9.10 4.40
C THR A 10 10.44 -8.25 4.17
N ILE A 11 9.90 -8.22 2.96
CA ILE A 11 8.70 -7.41 2.63
C ILE A 11 7.55 -7.73 3.60
N SER A 12 7.38 -9.00 3.97
CA SER A 12 6.42 -9.43 4.99
C SER A 12 6.67 -8.77 6.37
N GLY A 13 7.93 -8.67 6.80
CA GLY A 13 8.29 -7.94 8.02
C GLY A 13 7.99 -6.45 7.94
N ALA A 14 8.29 -5.80 6.81
CA ALA A 14 7.97 -4.39 6.58
C ALA A 14 6.45 -4.11 6.55
N ILE A 15 5.67 -5.04 5.98
CA ILE A 15 4.19 -4.99 5.98
C ILE A 15 3.67 -5.06 7.41
N LEU A 16 4.15 -6.00 8.21
CA LEU A 16 3.74 -6.14 9.61
C LEU A 16 4.05 -4.89 10.43
N LEU A 17 5.22 -4.27 10.21
CA LEU A 17 5.57 -3.02 10.86
C LEU A 17 4.63 -1.87 10.49
N CYS A 18 4.20 -1.78 9.22
CA CYS A 18 3.23 -0.77 8.79
C CYS A 18 1.83 -1.04 9.38
N ALA A 19 1.40 -2.31 9.43
CA ALA A 19 0.12 -2.70 10.02
C ALA A 19 0.06 -2.35 11.53
N ASN A 20 1.16 -2.60 12.24
CA ASN A 20 1.27 -2.21 13.65
C ASN A 20 1.24 -0.69 13.80
N ALA A 21 1.98 0.06 12.98
CA ALA A 21 1.96 1.53 13.01
C ALA A 21 0.56 2.11 12.74
N PHE A 22 -0.20 1.55 11.80
CA PHE A 22 -1.61 1.91 11.60
C PHE A 22 -2.46 1.60 12.84
N SER A 23 -2.27 0.42 13.42
CA SER A 23 -2.99 0.00 14.62
C SER A 23 -2.71 0.94 15.79
N ASP A 24 -1.47 1.37 15.97
CA ASP A 24 -1.07 2.33 17.01
C ASP A 24 -1.79 3.68 16.83
N VAL A 25 -1.86 4.21 15.60
CA VAL A 25 -2.58 5.47 15.33
C VAL A 25 -4.09 5.31 15.58
N LEU A 26 -4.67 4.17 15.24
CA LEU A 26 -6.10 3.91 15.46
C LEU A 26 -6.43 3.68 16.94
N LEU A 27 -5.60 2.94 17.66
CA LEU A 27 -5.74 2.74 19.11
C LEU A 27 -5.70 4.08 19.84
N ARG A 28 -4.84 4.99 19.40
CA ARG A 28 -4.76 6.36 19.91
C ARG A 28 -6.09 7.10 19.83
N ALA A 29 -6.78 6.99 18.70
CA ALA A 29 -8.10 7.57 18.52
C ALA A 29 -9.16 6.94 19.45
N VAL A 30 -9.06 5.63 19.70
CA VAL A 30 -9.95 4.91 20.64
C VAL A 30 -9.68 5.33 22.08
N SER A 31 -8.43 5.64 22.44
CA SER A 31 -8.04 6.20 23.74
C SER A 31 -8.48 7.65 23.97
N GLY A 32 -9.27 8.23 23.06
CA GLY A 32 -9.85 9.57 23.21
C GLY A 32 -8.94 10.72 22.78
N GLN A 33 -7.76 10.43 22.23
CA GLN A 33 -6.89 11.48 21.67
C GLN A 33 -7.39 11.90 20.28
N LYS A 34 -7.35 13.21 20.02
CA LYS A 34 -7.77 13.78 18.74
C LYS A 34 -6.78 13.37 17.66
N VAL A 35 -7.23 12.56 16.70
CA VAL A 35 -6.46 12.19 15.50
C VAL A 35 -7.05 12.93 14.30
N PRO A 36 -6.29 13.84 13.66
CA PRO A 36 -6.73 14.51 12.44
C PRO A 36 -7.07 13.51 11.33
N ASP A 37 -8.11 13.79 10.56
CA ASP A 37 -8.53 12.99 9.39
C ASP A 37 -8.70 11.48 9.64
N LEU A 38 -9.13 11.11 10.87
CA LEU A 38 -9.31 9.71 11.29
C LEU A 38 -10.11 8.85 10.30
N ALA A 39 -11.16 9.41 9.69
CA ALA A 39 -11.97 8.69 8.70
C ALA A 39 -11.14 8.29 7.47
N MET A 40 -10.36 9.22 6.94
CA MET A 40 -9.47 8.99 5.80
C MET A 40 -8.35 8.01 6.16
N LEU A 41 -7.81 8.11 7.38
CA LEU A 41 -6.78 7.18 7.84
C LEU A 41 -7.31 5.74 8.00
N LYS A 42 -8.55 5.57 8.49
CA LYS A 42 -9.22 4.25 8.54
C LYS A 42 -9.40 3.67 7.14
N GLU A 43 -9.79 4.48 6.17
CA GLU A 43 -9.90 4.06 4.78
C GLU A 43 -8.55 3.62 4.21
N HIS A 44 -7.49 4.40 4.45
CA HIS A 44 -6.13 4.04 4.05
C HIS A 44 -5.65 2.75 4.71
N HIS A 45 -5.93 2.54 5.99
CA HIS A 45 -5.60 1.28 6.68
C HIS A 45 -6.32 0.08 6.04
N ALA A 46 -7.60 0.20 5.73
CA ALA A 46 -8.35 -0.86 5.06
C ALA A 46 -7.76 -1.19 3.67
N ARG A 47 -7.47 -0.16 2.87
CA ARG A 47 -6.82 -0.32 1.55
C ARG A 47 -5.44 -0.99 1.67
N PHE A 48 -4.65 -0.60 2.66
CA PHE A 48 -3.35 -1.22 2.91
C PHE A 48 -3.47 -2.71 3.25
N ASN A 49 -4.42 -3.11 4.10
CA ASN A 49 -4.61 -4.51 4.47
C ASN A 49 -5.06 -5.36 3.27
N ILE A 50 -5.99 -4.86 2.45
CA ILE A 50 -6.41 -5.54 1.22
C ILE A 50 -5.22 -5.79 0.29
N TRP A 51 -4.38 -4.76 0.10
CA TRP A 51 -3.16 -4.89 -0.70
C TRP A 51 -2.18 -5.90 -0.12
N ALA A 52 -1.94 -5.87 1.20
CA ALA A 52 -1.02 -6.76 1.88
C ALA A 52 -1.47 -8.24 1.80
N GLU A 53 -2.77 -8.49 1.93
CA GLU A 53 -3.35 -9.82 1.76
C GLU A 53 -3.18 -10.35 0.32
N ASP A 54 -3.48 -9.53 -0.70
CA ASP A 54 -3.28 -9.89 -2.12
C ASP A 54 -1.81 -10.20 -2.44
N LEU A 55 -0.87 -9.51 -1.80
CA LEU A 55 0.56 -9.80 -1.95
C LEU A 55 0.97 -11.11 -1.25
N SER A 56 0.37 -11.42 -0.10
CA SER A 56 0.68 -12.61 0.71
C SER A 56 0.07 -13.89 0.16
N VAL A 57 -1.06 -13.79 -0.54
CA VAL A 57 -1.76 -14.92 -1.17
C VAL A 57 -1.18 -15.26 -2.55
N SER A 58 -0.30 -14.42 -3.10
CA SER A 58 0.36 -14.73 -4.37
C SER A 58 1.22 -15.99 -4.25
N PRO A 59 1.00 -17.04 -5.07
CA PRO A 59 1.64 -18.35 -4.96
C PRO A 59 3.15 -18.35 -5.25
N GLU A 60 3.75 -17.19 -5.50
CA GLU A 60 5.20 -16.99 -5.65
C GLU A 60 6.02 -17.40 -4.42
N SER A 61 5.40 -17.64 -3.26
CA SER A 61 6.09 -18.15 -2.06
C SER A 61 6.29 -19.68 -2.04
N ASN A 62 5.65 -20.44 -2.93
CA ASN A 62 5.71 -21.91 -2.94
C ASN A 62 6.29 -22.51 -4.23
N ALA A 63 6.77 -21.68 -5.16
CA ALA A 63 7.51 -22.15 -6.33
C ALA A 63 8.94 -22.52 -5.90
N SER A 64 9.40 -23.68 -6.37
CA SER A 64 10.72 -24.25 -6.07
C SER A 64 11.85 -23.22 -6.27
N PRO A 65 12.84 -23.14 -5.36
CA PRO A 65 13.88 -22.11 -5.35
C PRO A 65 14.86 -22.14 -6.54
N GLU A 66 14.72 -23.08 -7.49
CA GLU A 66 15.60 -23.20 -8.65
C GLU A 66 15.14 -22.42 -9.90
N ASP A 67 13.96 -21.78 -9.87
CA ASP A 67 13.34 -21.21 -11.09
C ASP A 67 13.41 -19.67 -11.20
N HIS A 68 14.34 -19.02 -10.50
CA HIS A 68 14.38 -17.55 -10.41
C HIS A 68 15.73 -16.92 -10.80
N PRO A 69 16.01 -16.72 -12.10
CA PRO A 69 17.15 -15.90 -12.50
C PRO A 69 16.92 -14.40 -12.29
N HIS A 70 15.66 -13.92 -12.29
CA HIS A 70 15.36 -12.48 -12.23
C HIS A 70 14.05 -12.16 -11.51
N HIS A 71 13.92 -12.56 -10.24
CA HIS A 71 12.95 -11.85 -9.40
C HIS A 71 13.48 -10.43 -9.21
N ALA A 72 12.94 -9.46 -9.96
CA ALA A 72 13.48 -8.10 -10.10
C ALA A 72 13.88 -7.52 -8.72
N PRO A 73 15.18 -7.52 -8.37
CA PRO A 73 15.62 -7.07 -7.04
C PRO A 73 15.25 -5.60 -6.81
N ASP A 74 15.19 -4.83 -7.90
CA ASP A 74 14.74 -3.45 -7.92
C ASP A 74 13.28 -3.31 -7.49
N ALA A 75 12.40 -4.25 -7.86
CA ALA A 75 11.00 -4.22 -7.47
C ALA A 75 10.81 -4.41 -5.96
N LYS A 76 11.52 -5.40 -5.39
CA LYS A 76 11.53 -5.61 -3.93
C LYS A 76 12.08 -4.39 -3.18
N ASN A 77 13.13 -3.76 -3.72
CA ASN A 77 13.72 -2.56 -3.15
C ASN A 77 12.77 -1.35 -3.19
N VAL A 78 12.04 -1.16 -4.29
CA VAL A 78 11.05 -0.07 -4.42
C VAL A 78 9.90 -0.26 -3.45
N ILE A 79 9.33 -1.48 -3.37
CA ILE A 79 8.27 -1.80 -2.41
C ILE A 79 8.76 -1.58 -0.97
N GLY A 80 9.97 -2.04 -0.64
CA GLY A 80 10.58 -1.82 0.68
C GLY A 80 10.73 -0.33 1.02
N LYS A 81 11.17 0.50 0.07
CA LYS A 81 11.27 1.96 0.25
C LYS A 81 9.91 2.62 0.47
N LEU A 82 8.89 2.23 -0.31
CA LEU A 82 7.52 2.74 -0.16
C LEU A 82 6.94 2.36 1.21
N LEU A 83 7.13 1.13 1.67
CA LEU A 83 6.71 0.69 3.01
C LEU A 83 7.45 1.44 4.12
N GLN A 84 8.74 1.71 3.94
CA GLN A 84 9.49 2.51 4.90
C GLN A 84 8.99 3.97 4.96
N GLN A 85 8.71 4.58 3.81
CA GLN A 85 8.09 5.91 3.74
C GLN A 85 6.70 5.93 4.39
N LEU A 86 5.90 4.89 4.17
CA LEU A 86 4.58 4.73 4.79
C LEU A 86 4.70 4.73 6.31
N LYS A 87 5.61 3.90 6.84
CA LYS A 87 5.89 3.83 8.28
C LYS A 87 6.32 5.18 8.84
N THR A 88 7.26 5.88 8.20
CA THR A 88 7.74 7.18 8.68
C THR A 88 6.62 8.23 8.73
N ASN A 89 5.70 8.24 7.76
CA ASN A 89 4.55 9.15 7.79
C ASN A 89 3.55 8.79 8.90
N LEU A 90 3.32 7.50 9.16
CA LEU A 90 2.49 7.06 10.28
C LEU A 90 3.10 7.44 11.63
N GLU A 91 4.41 7.25 11.80
CA GLU A 91 5.14 7.68 13.00
C GLU A 91 5.11 9.20 13.18
N ALA A 92 5.18 9.99 12.11
CA ALA A 92 5.05 11.45 12.19
C ALA A 92 3.68 11.89 12.74
N ILE A 93 2.59 11.20 12.36
CA ILE A 93 1.25 11.45 12.91
C ILE A 93 1.19 11.06 14.41
N LEU A 94 1.94 10.03 14.82
CA LEU A 94 2.09 9.65 16.22
C LEU A 94 2.93 10.66 17.03
N SER A 95 3.97 11.25 16.46
CA SER A 95 4.82 12.21 17.18
C SER A 95 4.16 13.58 17.35
N HIS A 96 3.38 14.05 16.38
CA HIS A 96 2.85 15.43 16.36
C HIS A 96 1.87 15.80 17.48
N ASN A 97 1.30 14.83 18.21
CA ASN A 97 0.34 15.10 19.30
C ASN A 97 0.94 15.01 20.70
N HIS A 98 2.27 14.80 20.84
CA HIS A 98 2.88 14.70 22.17
C HIS A 98 3.21 16.07 22.79
N ASP A 99 3.36 17.13 21.98
CA ASP A 99 3.84 18.45 22.44
C ASP A 99 2.75 19.35 23.07
N SER A 100 1.49 18.90 23.16
CA SER A 100 0.40 19.67 23.77
C SER A 100 0.08 19.30 25.23
N GLN A 101 0.91 18.49 25.90
CA GLN A 101 0.79 18.30 27.35
C GLN A 101 1.69 19.30 28.10
N ILE A 102 1.14 20.51 28.34
CA ILE A 102 1.66 21.40 29.39
C ILE A 102 1.50 20.66 30.74
N PRO A 103 2.53 20.57 31.59
CA PRO A 103 2.41 19.93 32.89
C PRO A 103 1.55 20.80 33.82
N GLU A 104 0.41 20.27 34.28
CA GLU A 104 -0.27 20.82 35.45
C GLU A 104 0.67 20.70 36.65
N LYS A 105 1.27 21.85 37.00
CA LYS A 105 2.11 22.00 38.19
C LYS A 105 1.19 21.92 39.43
N PRO A 106 1.48 21.06 40.42
CA PRO A 106 0.72 21.04 41.66
C PRO A 106 1.25 22.17 42.56
N GLU A 107 0.39 23.12 42.94
CA GLU A 107 0.69 24.07 44.02
C GLU A 107 -0.18 23.75 45.23
N GLU A 108 0.36 22.91 46.12
CA GLU A 108 0.09 23.04 47.55
C GLU A 108 1.06 24.06 48.12
N THR A 109 0.56 25.09 48.82
CA THR A 109 0.93 25.41 50.22
C THR A 109 -0.03 26.47 50.78
N ASN A 110 -0.57 26.18 51.96
CA ASN A 110 -1.24 27.11 52.88
C ASN A 110 -0.40 28.38 53.15
N ASP A 111 -1.06 29.51 53.38
CA ASP A 111 -1.17 30.11 54.72
C ASP A 111 -2.04 31.38 54.70
N GLU A 112 -2.62 31.65 55.86
CA GLU A 112 -3.67 32.62 56.20
C GLU A 112 -3.16 34.09 56.17
N ASP A 113 -4.04 35.03 55.81
CA ASP A 113 -4.44 36.20 56.63
C ASP A 113 -4.89 37.44 55.82
N GLU A 114 -6.15 37.78 56.09
CA GLU A 114 -6.83 39.08 56.18
C GLU A 114 -5.99 40.37 55.98
N TYR A 115 -6.37 41.26 55.04
CA TYR A 115 -6.64 42.71 55.26
C TYR A 115 -7.15 43.43 53.98
N SER A 116 -8.18 44.23 54.23
CA SER A 116 -8.96 45.21 53.44
C SER A 116 -8.35 46.03 52.27
N SER A 117 -9.13 46.11 51.18
CA SER A 117 -9.52 47.26 50.30
C SER A 117 -8.52 48.32 49.81
N ASP A 118 -8.40 48.54 48.49
CA ASP A 118 -8.93 49.69 47.71
C ASP A 118 -8.48 49.62 46.23
N SER A 119 -9.37 50.12 45.38
CA SER A 119 -9.43 50.26 43.93
C SER A 119 -8.14 50.60 43.17
N SER A 120 -7.96 49.95 42.01
CA SER A 120 -7.45 50.63 40.82
C SER A 120 -7.96 49.95 39.55
N LEU A 121 -8.72 50.71 38.76
CA LEU A 121 -9.13 50.41 37.40
C LEU A 121 -7.90 50.47 36.47
N GLY A 122 -7.32 49.31 36.19
CA GLY A 122 -6.41 49.11 35.06
C GLY A 122 -7.13 48.30 33.99
N ILE A 123 -7.43 48.93 32.86
CA ILE A 123 -7.88 48.25 31.64
C ILE A 123 -6.71 47.34 31.22
N HIS A 124 -6.87 46.04 31.45
CA HIS A 124 -5.95 45.02 30.94
C HIS A 124 -6.38 44.75 29.50
N GLU A 125 -5.60 45.21 28.54
CA GLU A 125 -5.71 44.76 27.16
C GLU A 125 -5.34 43.27 27.16
N ASP A 126 -6.33 42.48 26.76
CA ASP A 126 -6.33 41.03 26.64
C ASP A 126 -5.85 40.73 25.21
N ASP A 127 -4.54 40.56 25.05
CA ASP A 127 -3.88 40.42 23.74
C ASP A 127 -2.90 39.23 23.76
N ASP A 128 -3.37 38.08 24.27
CA ASP A 128 -2.58 36.83 24.35
C ASP A 128 -3.39 35.59 23.88
N MET A 129 -4.21 35.75 22.83
CA MET A 129 -5.00 34.66 22.24
C MET A 129 -4.77 34.42 20.73
N GLU A 130 -3.73 35.02 20.13
CA GLU A 130 -3.38 34.75 18.72
C GLU A 130 -2.33 33.62 18.55
N GLY A 131 -1.44 33.40 19.52
CA GLY A 131 -0.35 32.42 19.38
C GLY A 131 -0.77 30.94 19.42
N GLU A 132 -1.82 30.60 20.18
CA GLU A 132 -2.29 29.21 20.32
C GLU A 132 -3.14 28.75 19.11
N LEU A 133 -3.86 29.70 18.49
CA LEU A 133 -4.66 29.44 17.29
C LEU A 133 -3.75 29.16 16.07
N GLU A 134 -2.66 29.92 15.91
CA GLU A 134 -1.69 29.73 14.83
C GLU A 134 -1.01 28.36 14.91
N LEU A 135 -0.49 27.96 16.09
CA LEU A 135 0.17 26.67 16.30
C LEU A 135 -0.76 25.46 16.08
N ALA A 136 -2.03 25.56 16.50
CA ALA A 136 -3.01 24.52 16.28
C ALA A 136 -3.37 24.35 14.78
N THR A 137 -3.40 25.45 14.02
CA THR A 137 -3.68 25.41 12.58
C THR A 137 -2.52 24.84 11.77
N GLU A 138 -1.27 25.16 12.13
CA GLU A 138 -0.08 24.61 11.49
C GLU A 138 0.09 23.10 11.73
N SER A 139 -0.17 22.64 12.97
CA SER A 139 -0.13 21.21 13.33
C SER A 139 -1.20 20.38 12.59
N HIS A 140 -2.41 20.93 12.45
CA HIS A 140 -3.47 20.30 11.67
C HIS A 140 -3.13 20.24 10.17
N PHE A 141 -2.46 21.27 9.64
CA PHE A 141 -2.03 21.30 8.25
C PHE A 141 -0.91 20.28 7.96
N ALA A 142 0.07 20.13 8.87
CA ALA A 142 1.15 19.16 8.75
C ALA A 142 0.64 17.71 8.79
N THR A 143 -0.28 17.40 9.71
CA THR A 143 -0.88 16.07 9.83
C THR A 143 -1.77 15.71 8.63
N ASN A 144 -2.52 16.67 8.08
CA ASN A 144 -3.29 16.48 6.84
C ASN A 144 -2.38 16.11 5.66
N LYS A 145 -1.23 16.77 5.53
CA LYS A 145 -0.22 16.45 4.51
C LYS A 145 0.33 15.02 4.65
N HIS A 146 0.60 14.58 5.89
CA HIS A 146 1.02 13.19 6.13
C HIS A 146 -0.06 12.18 5.77
N THR A 147 -1.33 12.44 6.09
CA THR A 147 -2.45 11.57 5.71
C THR A 147 -2.61 11.48 4.20
N GLN A 148 -2.48 12.59 3.47
CA GLN A 148 -2.50 12.58 2.01
C GLN A 148 -1.32 11.78 1.42
N CYS A 149 -0.11 11.97 1.96
CA CYS A 149 1.09 11.25 1.52
C CYS A 149 0.93 9.73 1.72
N ILE A 150 0.32 9.30 2.83
CA ILE A 150 -0.03 7.89 3.07
C ILE A 150 -0.92 7.35 1.94
N GLY A 151 -1.95 8.08 1.55
CA GLY A 151 -2.85 7.69 0.46
C GLY A 151 -2.15 7.57 -0.90
N GLU A 152 -1.21 8.48 -1.19
CA GLU A 152 -0.38 8.44 -2.40
C GLU A 152 0.57 7.24 -2.40
N ILE A 153 1.23 6.96 -1.28
CA ILE A 153 2.13 5.82 -1.12
C ILE A 153 1.37 4.51 -1.33
N ILE A 154 0.19 4.35 -0.72
CA ILE A 154 -0.64 3.15 -0.93
C ILE A 154 -1.01 3.01 -2.42
N SER A 155 -1.38 4.10 -3.08
CA SER A 155 -1.72 4.07 -4.51
C SER A 155 -0.51 3.68 -5.38
N HIS A 156 0.69 4.13 -5.02
CA HIS A 156 1.93 3.69 -5.67
C HIS A 156 2.23 2.21 -5.43
N LEU A 157 2.00 1.70 -4.22
CA LEU A 157 2.16 0.27 -3.91
C LEU A 157 1.27 -0.58 -4.83
N TYR A 158 -0.02 -0.24 -4.95
CA TYR A 158 -0.94 -0.92 -5.88
C TYR A 158 -0.42 -0.90 -7.32
N ARG A 159 -0.15 0.30 -7.86
CA ARG A 159 0.30 0.46 -9.25
C ARG A 159 1.57 -0.33 -9.53
N PHE A 160 2.54 -0.27 -8.61
CA PHE A 160 3.80 -0.96 -8.78
C PHE A 160 3.65 -2.48 -8.72
N THR A 161 2.86 -3.00 -7.77
CA THR A 161 2.57 -4.44 -7.71
C THR A 161 1.81 -4.92 -8.94
N SER A 162 0.90 -4.13 -9.51
CA SER A 162 0.22 -4.47 -10.77
C SER A 162 1.19 -4.55 -11.95
N ILE A 163 2.11 -3.58 -12.08
CA ILE A 163 3.12 -3.58 -13.14
C ILE A 163 4.03 -4.81 -13.03
N VAL A 164 4.46 -5.16 -11.81
CA VAL A 164 5.30 -6.35 -11.59
C VAL A 164 4.55 -7.63 -11.92
N LYS A 165 3.27 -7.74 -11.53
CA LYS A 165 2.41 -8.89 -11.89
C LYS A 165 2.25 -9.00 -13.42
N GLU A 166 2.03 -7.90 -14.11
CA GLU A 166 1.88 -7.86 -15.58
C GLU A 166 3.18 -8.28 -16.28
N GLN A 167 4.33 -7.75 -15.86
CA GLN A 167 5.64 -8.14 -16.39
C GLN A 167 5.94 -9.63 -16.16
N HIS A 168 5.49 -10.21 -15.04
CA HIS A 168 5.66 -11.64 -14.79
C HIS A 168 4.81 -12.48 -15.75
N VAL A 169 3.54 -12.12 -15.96
CA VAL A 169 2.66 -12.80 -16.92
C VAL A 169 3.26 -12.72 -18.33
N ASP A 170 3.77 -11.56 -18.73
CA ASP A 170 4.40 -11.39 -20.04
C ASP A 170 5.67 -12.23 -20.18
N ALA A 171 6.50 -12.32 -19.13
CA ALA A 171 7.70 -13.15 -19.12
C ALA A 171 7.40 -14.66 -19.12
N GLU A 172 6.33 -15.10 -18.45
CA GLU A 172 5.84 -16.49 -18.48
C GLU A 172 5.28 -16.83 -19.86
N ASP A 173 4.45 -15.96 -20.44
CA ASP A 173 3.92 -16.13 -21.79
C ASP A 173 5.05 -16.12 -22.84
N GLN A 174 6.10 -15.31 -22.65
CA GLN A 174 7.30 -15.34 -23.50
C GLN A 174 8.07 -16.65 -23.37
N ARG A 175 8.21 -17.20 -22.15
CA ARG A 175 8.83 -18.52 -21.91
C ARG A 175 8.03 -19.65 -22.53
N ILE A 176 6.71 -19.63 -22.39
CA ILE A 176 5.81 -20.60 -23.04
C ILE A 176 5.98 -20.52 -24.56
N ASN A 177 6.00 -19.32 -25.13
CA ASN A 177 6.19 -19.16 -26.58
C ASN A 177 7.57 -19.65 -27.03
N GLN A 178 8.65 -19.44 -26.26
CA GLN A 178 9.96 -20.01 -26.55
C GLN A 178 9.98 -21.54 -26.43
N TRP A 179 9.29 -22.11 -25.43
CA TRP A 179 9.16 -23.55 -25.29
C TRP A 179 8.37 -24.17 -26.45
N VAL A 180 7.28 -23.53 -26.88
CA VAL A 180 6.51 -23.95 -28.07
C VAL A 180 7.40 -24.01 -29.30
N LEU A 181 8.27 -23.00 -29.49
CA LEU A 181 9.24 -22.96 -30.59
C LEU A 181 10.31 -24.07 -30.48
N GLY A 182 10.65 -24.50 -29.26
CA GLY A 182 11.66 -25.53 -28.97
C GLY A 182 11.16 -26.98 -29.04
N GLU A 183 9.90 -27.24 -28.65
CA GLU A 183 9.31 -28.59 -28.72
C GLU A 183 9.03 -29.09 -30.15
N GLY A 184 9.02 -28.17 -31.12
CA GLY A 184 9.01 -28.49 -32.53
C GLY A 184 7.65 -28.94 -33.11
N GLN A 185 7.70 -29.40 -34.36
CA GLN A 185 6.56 -29.62 -35.28
C GLN A 185 5.37 -30.42 -34.70
N LYS A 186 5.60 -31.30 -33.72
CA LYS A 186 4.54 -32.13 -33.13
C LYS A 186 3.55 -31.29 -32.31
N LEU A 187 4.04 -30.31 -31.56
CA LEU A 187 3.19 -29.42 -30.79
C LEU A 187 2.44 -28.45 -31.71
N GLU A 188 3.13 -27.94 -32.74
CA GLU A 188 2.54 -27.09 -33.79
C GLU A 188 1.33 -27.80 -34.45
N HIS A 189 1.50 -29.06 -34.89
CA HIS A 189 0.41 -29.83 -35.49
C HIS A 189 -0.77 -30.08 -34.55
N GLN A 190 -0.53 -30.25 -33.24
CA GLN A 190 -1.61 -30.40 -32.27
C GLN A 190 -2.38 -29.09 -32.04
N LEU A 191 -1.67 -27.96 -32.05
CA LEU A 191 -2.28 -26.64 -31.90
C LEU A 191 -3.06 -26.25 -33.15
N GLU A 192 -2.52 -26.49 -34.34
CA GLU A 192 -3.23 -26.30 -35.62
C GLU A 192 -4.50 -27.16 -35.70
N GLY A 193 -4.41 -28.44 -35.31
CA GLY A 193 -5.58 -29.32 -35.29
C GLY A 193 -6.67 -28.84 -34.32
N LEU A 194 -6.27 -28.30 -33.16
CA LEU A 194 -7.19 -27.73 -32.18
C LEU A 194 -7.83 -26.43 -32.69
N GLU A 195 -7.04 -25.56 -33.34
CA GLU A 195 -7.52 -24.33 -33.96
C GLU A 195 -8.58 -24.64 -35.02
N LEU A 196 -8.30 -25.61 -35.89
CA LEU A 196 -9.22 -26.03 -36.94
C LEU A 196 -10.54 -26.58 -36.37
N TYR A 197 -10.45 -27.40 -35.32
CA TYR A 197 -11.61 -27.95 -34.62
C TYR A 197 -12.48 -26.84 -34.00
N ILE A 198 -11.86 -25.88 -33.30
CA ILE A 198 -12.60 -24.79 -32.65
C ILE A 198 -13.20 -23.86 -33.70
N SER A 199 -12.47 -23.54 -34.78
CA SER A 199 -13.02 -22.74 -35.87
C SER A 199 -14.26 -23.41 -36.46
N TYR A 200 -14.19 -24.71 -36.75
CA TYR A 200 -15.31 -25.46 -37.29
C TYR A 200 -16.51 -25.51 -36.33
N SER A 201 -16.28 -25.74 -35.04
CA SER A 201 -17.35 -25.72 -34.02
C SER A 201 -17.97 -24.34 -33.88
N LEU A 202 -17.18 -23.26 -33.85
CA LEU A 202 -17.72 -21.90 -33.77
C LEU A 202 -18.48 -21.51 -35.04
N ASP A 203 -18.06 -21.99 -36.21
CA ASP A 203 -18.78 -21.80 -37.48
C ASP A 203 -20.12 -22.53 -37.52
N SER A 204 -20.16 -23.77 -37.01
CA SER A 204 -21.36 -24.59 -36.94
C SER A 204 -22.35 -24.07 -35.90
N ASP A 205 -21.86 -23.79 -34.69
CA ASP A 205 -22.70 -23.57 -33.51
C ASP A 205 -23.07 -22.08 -33.35
N PHE A 206 -22.24 -21.17 -33.88
CA PHE A 206 -22.43 -19.72 -33.80
C PHE A 206 -22.17 -19.02 -35.15
N PRO A 207 -22.99 -19.27 -36.19
CA PRO A 207 -22.77 -18.73 -37.54
C PRO A 207 -22.88 -17.20 -37.62
N THR A 208 -23.55 -16.56 -36.67
CA THR A 208 -23.70 -15.09 -36.59
C THR A 208 -22.62 -14.41 -35.73
N LEU A 209 -21.67 -15.18 -35.19
CA LEU A 209 -20.61 -14.65 -34.34
C LEU A 209 -19.71 -13.69 -35.12
N GLN A 210 -19.42 -12.53 -34.54
CA GLN A 210 -18.55 -11.57 -35.20
C GLN A 210 -17.13 -12.12 -35.37
N PRO A 211 -16.47 -11.89 -36.52
CA PRO A 211 -15.14 -12.44 -36.81
C PRO A 211 -14.11 -12.13 -35.71
N PHE A 212 -14.09 -10.89 -35.21
CA PHE A 212 -13.14 -10.49 -34.17
C PHE A 212 -13.34 -11.26 -32.84
N LEU A 213 -14.58 -11.61 -32.50
CA LEU A 213 -14.88 -12.40 -31.29
C LEU A 213 -14.45 -13.84 -31.48
N ARG A 214 -14.68 -14.38 -32.68
CA ARG A 214 -14.26 -15.73 -33.05
C ARG A 214 -12.74 -15.87 -32.97
N ASP A 215 -12.00 -14.97 -33.60
CA ASP A 215 -10.53 -14.98 -33.58
C ASP A 215 -10.01 -14.86 -32.15
N ARG A 216 -10.63 -13.99 -31.33
CA ARG A 216 -10.27 -13.83 -29.92
C ARG A 216 -10.55 -15.10 -29.11
N LEU A 217 -11.68 -15.76 -29.33
CA LEU A 217 -12.03 -17.02 -28.67
C LEU A 217 -11.05 -18.14 -29.03
N ILE A 218 -10.78 -18.33 -30.32
CA ILE A 218 -9.81 -19.31 -30.83
C ILE A 218 -8.45 -19.05 -30.19
N LYS A 219 -7.95 -17.82 -30.29
CA LYS A 219 -6.66 -17.41 -29.69
C LYS A 219 -6.60 -17.70 -28.20
N THR A 220 -7.65 -17.34 -27.45
CA THR A 220 -7.71 -17.58 -26.00
C THR A 220 -7.64 -19.07 -25.65
N VAL A 221 -8.32 -19.93 -26.41
CA VAL A 221 -8.30 -21.38 -26.16
C VAL A 221 -6.93 -21.97 -26.50
N ILE A 222 -6.31 -21.52 -27.59
CA ILE A 222 -4.95 -21.95 -27.97
C ILE A 222 -3.93 -21.53 -26.91
N GLU A 223 -3.94 -20.27 -26.47
CA GLU A 223 -3.05 -19.77 -25.41
C GLU A 223 -3.25 -20.55 -24.10
N ARG A 224 -4.51 -20.83 -23.74
CA ARG A 224 -4.81 -21.65 -22.57
C ARG A 224 -4.28 -23.08 -22.72
N ARG A 225 -4.39 -23.69 -23.90
CA ARG A 225 -3.85 -25.02 -24.17
C ARG A 225 -2.33 -25.04 -24.06
N LYS A 226 -1.64 -24.02 -24.59
CA LYS A 226 -0.19 -23.87 -24.46
C LYS A 226 0.24 -23.81 -22.99
N ARG A 227 -0.42 -22.99 -22.17
CA ARG A 227 -0.17 -22.91 -20.71
C ARG A 227 -0.37 -24.24 -19.99
N LEU A 228 -1.39 -25.03 -20.38
CA LEU A 228 -1.66 -26.33 -19.77
C LEU A 228 -0.62 -27.39 -20.12
N LEU A 229 -0.01 -27.33 -21.31
CA LEU A 229 1.00 -28.29 -21.73
C LEU A 229 2.40 -27.93 -21.20
N TYR A 230 2.65 -26.65 -20.90
CA TYR A 230 3.90 -26.18 -20.31
C TYR A 230 4.05 -26.53 -18.82
N ARG A 231 2.94 -26.66 -18.09
CA ARG A 231 2.91 -27.03 -16.66
C ARG A 231 2.98 -28.54 -16.44
#